data_AF-A0A3M1FIP1-F1
#
_entry.id   AF-A0A3M1FIP1-F1
#
_cell.length_a   1.000
_cell.length_b   1.000
_cell.length_c   1.000
_cell.angle_alpha   90.00
_cell.angle_beta   90.00
_cell.angle_gamma   90.00
#
_symmetry.space_group_name_H-M   'P 1'
#
loop_
_entity.id
_entity.type
_entity.pdbx_description
1 polymer ?
#
loop_
_entity_poly.entity_id
_entity_poly.type
_entity_poly.pdbx_seq_one_letter_code
_entity_poly.pdbx_strand_id
1 'polypeptide(L)'
;MDKSGIRHAARMERFVIAVFLAYIWMLYLGALVIQTGKLNLIVRTDRFMHSLFQLGRFYLDRVLEEGWKIPVSLQLPHPRSFVHFVLV
;
A
#
# COMPACT_ATOMS: atom_id res chain seq x y z
N MET A 1 -38.82 -4.11 -18.18
CA MET A 1 -37.56 -4.28 -17.41
C MET A 1 -36.70 -3.10 -17.79
N ASP A 2 -36.20 -2.33 -16.82
CA ASP A 2 -35.02 -1.42 -16.89
C ASP A 2 -35.07 -0.47 -15.69
N LYS A 3 -34.46 -0.88 -14.57
CA LYS A 3 -34.45 -0.14 -13.29
C LYS A 3 -33.10 -0.11 -12.59
N SER A 4 -32.00 -0.44 -13.28
CA SER A 4 -30.66 -0.25 -12.73
C SER A 4 -30.03 0.98 -13.39
N GLY A 5 -29.81 2.04 -12.61
CA GLY A 5 -29.20 3.30 -13.04
C GLY A 5 -27.72 3.18 -13.42
N ILE A 6 -27.31 2.07 -14.02
CA ILE A 6 -25.94 1.81 -14.46
C ILE A 6 -25.76 2.42 -15.85
N ARG A 7 -25.93 3.74 -15.93
CA ARG A 7 -25.83 4.49 -17.18
C ARG A 7 -24.43 4.39 -17.81
N HIS A 8 -23.41 3.99 -17.03
CA HIS A 8 -22.01 3.85 -17.47
C HIS A 8 -21.26 2.69 -16.78
N ALA A 9 -21.72 1.44 -16.95
CA ALA A 9 -21.05 0.25 -16.37
C ALA A 9 -19.54 0.21 -16.67
N ALA A 10 -19.15 0.50 -17.92
CA ALA A 10 -17.75 0.55 -18.35
C ALA A 10 -16.91 1.63 -17.63
N ARG A 11 -17.52 2.70 -17.08
CA ARG A 11 -16.80 3.70 -16.27
C ARG A 11 -16.55 3.17 -14.86
N MET A 12 -17.53 2.46 -14.30
CA MET A 12 -17.40 1.80 -13.00
C MET A 12 -16.34 0.72 -13.04
N GLU A 13 -16.33 -0.13 -14.06
CA GLU A 13 -15.34 -1.20 -14.23
C GLU A 13 -13.90 -0.65 -14.24
N ARG A 14 -13.64 0.39 -15.04
CA ARG A 14 -12.31 1.03 -15.10
C ARG A 14 -11.90 1.67 -13.79
N PHE A 15 -12.84 2.30 -13.10
CA PHE A 15 -12.58 2.88 -11.78
C PHE A 15 -12.22 1.79 -10.76
N VAL A 16 -12.98 0.70 -10.74
CA VAL A 16 -12.73 -0.44 -9.85
C VAL A 16 -11.35 -1.04 -10.10
N ILE A 17 -10.97 -1.24 -11.36
CA ILE A 17 -9.61 -1.72 -11.73
C ILE A 17 -8.54 -0.75 -11.21
N ALA A 18 -8.72 0.56 -11.40
CA ALA A 18 -7.77 1.56 -10.91
C ALA A 18 -7.65 1.54 -9.38
N VAL A 19 -8.77 1.40 -8.66
CA VAL A 19 -8.79 1.28 -7.20
C VAL A 19 -8.08 0.00 -6.73
N PHE A 20 -8.27 -1.12 -7.41
CA PHE A 20 -7.57 -2.37 -7.09
C PHE A 20 -6.06 -2.26 -7.35
N LEU A 21 -5.65 -1.66 -8.46
CA LEU A 21 -4.24 -1.42 -8.76
C LEU A 21 -3.59 -0.51 -7.71
N ALA A 22 -4.28 0.59 -7.35
CA ALA A 22 -3.83 1.46 -6.27
C ALA A 22 -3.72 0.69 -4.95
N TYR A 23 -4.71 -0.14 -4.61
CA TYR A 23 -4.70 -0.94 -3.39
C TYR A 23 -3.51 -1.91 -3.33
N ILE A 24 -3.25 -2.66 -4.41
CA ILE A 24 -2.09 -3.56 -4.50
C ILE A 24 -0.78 -2.79 -4.39
N TRP A 25 -0.69 -1.62 -5.02
CA TRP A 25 0.48 -0.75 -4.91
C TRP A 25 0.69 -0.27 -3.47
N MET A 26 -0.37 0.08 -2.73
CA MET A 26 -0.26 0.43 -1.31
C MET A 26 0.25 -0.74 -0.46
N LEU A 27 -0.18 -1.98 -0.74
CA LEU A 27 0.35 -3.17 -0.07
C LEU A 27 1.84 -3.38 -0.38
N TYR A 28 2.24 -3.18 -1.63
CA TYR A 28 3.66 -3.23 -2.02
C TYR A 28 4.50 -2.21 -1.26
N LEU A 29 4.05 -0.95 -1.18
CA LEU A 29 4.76 0.10 -0.44
C LEU A 29 4.90 -0.26 1.05
N GLY A 30 3.83 -0.75 1.68
CA GLY A 30 3.90 -1.20 3.07
C GLY A 30 4.90 -2.34 3.26
N ALA A 31 4.90 -3.32 2.35
CA ALA A 31 5.84 -4.45 2.42
C ALA A 31 7.29 -4.00 2.20
N LEU A 32 7.52 -3.03 1.30
CA LEU A 32 8.83 -2.46 1.03
C LEU A 32 9.42 -1.77 2.28
N VAL A 33 8.59 -1.04 3.04
CA VAL A 33 9.02 -0.42 4.29
C VAL A 33 9.51 -1.46 5.30
N ILE A 34 8.78 -2.58 5.42
CA ILE A 34 9.10 -3.67 6.34
C ILE A 34 10.40 -4.33 5.90
N GLN A 35 10.52 -4.67 4.62
CA GLN A 35 11.72 -5.31 4.07
C GLN A 35 12.97 -4.43 4.20
N THR A 36 12.84 -3.12 4.02
CA THR A 36 13.96 -2.17 4.08
C THR A 36 14.31 -1.73 5.50
N GLY A 37 13.60 -2.21 6.52
CA GLY A 37 13.82 -1.83 7.92
C GLY A 37 13.50 -0.36 8.22
N LYS A 38 12.80 0.34 7.32
CA LYS A 38 12.49 1.78 7.42
C LYS A 38 11.31 2.08 8.33
N LEU A 39 10.80 1.08 9.06
CA LEU A 39 9.67 1.23 9.99
C LEU A 39 9.87 2.38 10.99
N ASN A 40 11.07 2.52 11.54
CA ASN A 40 11.40 3.56 12.52
C ASN A 40 11.31 4.99 11.96
N LEU A 41 11.37 5.17 10.64
CA LEU A 41 11.25 6.49 10.00
C LEU A 41 9.79 6.95 9.88
N ILE A 42 8.85 6.03 10.08
CA ILE A 42 7.44 6.22 9.69
C ILE A 42 6.52 6.02 10.89
N VAL A 43 6.83 5.06 11.77
CA VAL A 43 5.96 4.65 12.88
C VAL A 43 6.76 4.56 14.18
N ARG A 44 6.19 5.01 15.30
CA ARG A 44 6.72 4.69 16.64
C ARG A 44 6.50 3.21 16.92
N THR A 45 7.59 2.46 17.03
CA THR A 45 7.65 0.99 17.18
C THR A 45 7.03 0.46 18.48
N ASP A 46 6.64 1.33 19.40
CA ASP A 46 6.11 0.99 20.73
C ASP A 46 4.75 0.26 20.67
N ARG A 47 3.94 0.46 19.61
CA ARG A 47 2.71 -0.32 19.36
C ARG A 47 2.46 -0.50 17.86
N PHE A 48 2.81 -1.66 17.32
CA PHE A 48 2.61 -1.97 15.90
C PHE A 48 1.15 -2.38 15.62
N MET A 49 0.26 -1.40 15.42
CA MET A 49 -1.16 -1.63 15.10
C MET A 49 -1.57 -1.16 13.69
N HIS A 50 -0.61 -1.00 12.79
CA HIS A 50 -0.90 -0.53 11.44
C HIS A 50 -1.02 -1.68 10.44
N SER A 51 -2.06 -1.64 9.62
CA SER A 51 -2.18 -2.54 8.48
C SER A 51 -1.12 -2.21 7.43
N LEU A 52 -0.82 -3.17 6.55
CA LEU A 52 0.14 -2.97 5.46
C LEU A 52 -0.25 -1.79 4.55
N PHE A 53 -1.55 -1.60 4.33
CA PHE A 53 -2.08 -0.47 3.58
C PHE A 53 -1.79 0.88 4.27
N GLN A 54 -2.02 0.96 5.59
CA GLN A 54 -1.71 2.17 6.37
C GLN A 54 -0.22 2.48 6.34
N LEU A 55 0.63 1.45 6.42
CA LEU A 55 2.07 1.62 6.34
C LEU A 55 2.50 2.14 4.96
N GLY A 56 1.91 1.61 3.87
CA GLY A 56 2.12 2.13 2.53
C GLY A 56 1.68 3.58 2.36
N ARG A 57 0.57 3.99 3.00
CA ARG A 57 0.08 5.39 3.04
C ARG A 57 1.11 6.30 3.67
N PHE A 58 1.55 5.99 4.90
CA PHE A 58 2.52 6.82 5.60
C PHE A 58 3.87 6.89 4.88
N TYR A 59 4.29 5.81 4.24
CA TYR A 59 5.50 5.83 3.43
C TYR A 59 5.37 6.72 2.20
N LEU A 60 4.23 6.65 1.50
CA LEU A 60 3.96 7.53 0.37
C LEU A 60 3.95 8.99 0.80
N ASP A 61 3.30 9.31 1.92
CA ASP A 61 3.28 10.67 2.48
C ASP A 61 4.72 11.17 2.72
N ARG A 62 5.58 10.33 3.31
CA ARG A 62 7.00 10.67 3.52
C ARG A 62 7.79 10.83 2.23
N VAL A 63 7.58 9.96 1.25
CA VAL A 63 8.24 10.07 -0.06
C VAL A 63 7.88 11.38 -0.74
N LEU A 64 6.63 11.83 -0.61
CA LEU A 64 6.16 13.11 -1.16
C LEU A 64 6.68 14.31 -0.38
N GLU A 65 6.68 14.25 0.95
CA GLU A 65 7.23 15.29 1.84
C GLU A 65 8.72 15.54 1.58
N GLU A 66 9.49 14.45 1.44
CA GLU A 66 10.95 14.50 1.27
C GLU A 66 11.39 14.61 -0.21
N GLY A 67 10.45 14.59 -1.15
CA GLY A 67 10.75 14.62 -2.59
C GLY A 67 11.53 13.41 -3.08
N TRP A 68 11.40 12.26 -2.42
CA TRP A 68 12.08 11.03 -2.80
C TRP A 68 11.50 10.43 -4.08
N LYS A 69 12.28 9.56 -4.72
CA LYS A 69 11.81 8.82 -5.89
C LYS A 69 10.65 7.90 -5.51
N ILE A 70 9.52 8.06 -6.20
CA ILE A 70 8.32 7.23 -6.01
C ILE A 70 8.62 5.80 -6.49
N PRO A 71 8.54 4.78 -5.63
CA PRO A 71 8.74 3.39 -6.03
C PRO A 71 7.49 2.86 -6.72
N VAL A 72 7.63 2.46 -8.00
CA VAL A 72 6.53 1.93 -8.82
C VAL A 72 6.79 0.45 -9.10
N SER A 73 6.06 -0.43 -8.41
CA SER A 73 6.03 -1.87 -8.66
C SER A 73 4.75 -2.46 -8.07
N LEU A 74 4.30 -3.59 -8.60
CA LEU A 74 3.18 -4.37 -8.07
C LEU A 74 3.64 -5.74 -7.51
N GLN A 75 4.95 -5.99 -7.53
CA GLN A 75 5.52 -7.25 -7.06
C GLN A 75 5.69 -7.20 -5.53
N LEU A 76 4.86 -7.96 -4.83
CA LEU A 76 5.01 -8.11 -3.38
C LEU A 76 6.31 -8.87 -3.06
N PRO A 77 7.09 -8.41 -2.07
CA PRO A 77 8.24 -9.15 -1.57
C PRO A 77 7.84 -10.55 -1.11
N HIS A 78 8.70 -11.54 -1.36
CA HIS A 78 8.44 -12.89 -0.91
C HIS A 78 8.34 -12.93 0.63
N PRO A 79 7.38 -13.64 1.25
CA PRO A 79 7.20 -13.62 2.70
C PRO A 79 8.45 -13.98 3.51
N ARG A 80 9.33 -14.84 2.97
CA ARG A 80 10.59 -15.21 3.63
C ARG A 80 11.66 -14.11 3.61
N SER A 81 11.45 -13.05 2.82
CA SER A 81 12.35 -11.88 2.79
C SER A 81 12.11 -10.90 3.95
N PHE A 82 11.04 -11.09 4.72
CA PHE A 82 10.82 -10.36 5.96
C PHE A 82 11.63 -11.02 7.09
N VAL A 83 12.92 -10.70 7.16
CA VAL A 83 13.81 -11.21 8.20
C VAL A 83 13.48 -10.46 9.51
N HIS A 84 13.00 -11.19 10.52
CA HIS A 84 12.63 -10.70 11.85
C HIS A 84 11.40 -9.77 11.94
N PHE A 85 10.20 -10.34 11.84
CA PHE A 85 9.10 -9.86 12.69
C PHE A 85 9.35 -10.36 14.12
N VAL A 86 10.09 -9.58 14.91
CA VAL A 86 9.98 -9.72 16.36
C VAL A 86 8.64 -9.10 16.74
N LEU A 87 7.58 -9.90 16.64
CA LEU A 87 6.36 -9.70 17.42
C LEU A 87 6.74 -10.07 18.86
N VAL A 88 7.34 -9.14 19.59
CA VAL A 88 7.34 -9.16 21.07
C VAL A 88 6.05 -8.51 21.53
#